data_AF-A0A1E8D1U1-F1
#
_entry.id   AF-A0A1E8D1U1-F1
#
_cell.length_a   1.000
_cell.length_b   1.000
_cell.length_c   1.000
_cell.angle_alpha   90.00
_cell.angle_beta   90.00
_cell.angle_gamma   90.00
#
_symmetry.space_group_name_H-M   'P 1'
#
loop_
_entity.id
_entity.type
_entity.pdbx_description
1 polymer ?
#
loop_
_entity_poly.entity_id
_entity_poly.type
_entity_poly.pdbx_seq_one_letter_code
_entity_poly.pdbx_strand_id
1 'polypeptide(L)'
;MPADLTAWADELGAVAADETGMPNGLDLLGLSRRAGVFPALLWNGSRIHRAASAAPVVEGSVDRVALLDGLTLLATACGVERESSMLTTAVEAGLNEAERADTVVQVAQGPTAVAGVTRWVTAAAVCAFVATGGSPDRSSSAARALVDVAGALLVVHPLTRTTDDNGLLLGHTLAAGWLATRLHAVGVVGVAETFELTVTSVVGAS
;
A
#
# COMPACT_ATOMS: atom_id res chain seq x y z
N MET A 1 16.07 13.71 15.06
CA MET A 1 14.73 13.12 14.85
C MET A 1 13.78 13.85 15.79
N PRO A 2 12.59 14.30 15.35
CA PRO A 2 11.59 14.87 16.24
C PRO A 2 11.22 13.88 17.36
N ALA A 3 11.07 14.37 18.60
CA ALA A 3 10.78 13.53 19.77
C ALA A 3 9.49 12.71 19.63
N ASP A 4 8.50 13.25 18.92
CA ASP A 4 7.18 12.63 18.72
C ASP A 4 7.25 11.34 17.88
N LEU A 5 8.20 11.24 16.95
CA LEU A 5 8.37 10.04 16.13
C LEU A 5 9.07 8.91 16.91
N THR A 6 9.89 9.24 17.91
CA THR A 6 10.51 8.24 18.80
C THR A 6 9.48 7.65 19.74
N ALA A 7 8.62 8.48 20.33
CA ALA A 7 7.51 8.04 21.19
C ALA A 7 6.51 7.16 20.42
N TRP A 8 6.14 7.55 19.19
CA TRP A 8 5.31 6.72 18.33
C TRP A 8 5.98 5.38 18.00
N ALA A 9 7.28 5.37 17.71
CA ALA A 9 8.03 4.12 17.48
C ALA A 9 8.18 3.25 18.75
N ASP A 10 8.24 3.85 19.94
CA ASP A 10 8.20 3.15 21.23
C ASP A 10 6.85 2.45 21.45
N GLU A 11 5.74 3.15 21.19
CA GLU A 11 4.39 2.60 21.28
C GLU A 11 4.16 1.45 20.27
N LEU A 12 4.58 1.65 19.02
CA LEU A 12 4.47 0.62 17.98
C LEU A 12 5.33 -0.62 18.27
N GLY A 13 6.50 -0.43 18.89
CA GLY A 13 7.37 -1.52 19.32
C GLY A 13 6.84 -2.27 20.54
N ALA A 14 6.16 -1.59 21.46
CA ALA A 14 5.55 -2.20 22.64
C ALA A 14 4.39 -3.15 22.29
N VAL A 15 3.55 -2.79 21.31
CA VAL A 15 2.46 -3.65 20.80
C VAL A 15 3.00 -4.94 20.17
N ALA A 16 4.21 -4.93 19.62
CA ALA A 16 4.84 -6.11 19.04
C ALA A 16 5.58 -7.00 20.06
N ALA A 17 5.90 -6.47 21.25
CA ALA A 17 6.66 -7.16 22.28
C ALA A 17 5.78 -7.96 23.25
N ASP A 18 4.55 -7.52 23.51
CA ASP A 18 3.58 -8.23 24.38
C ASP A 18 3.01 -9.51 23.72
N GLU A 19 3.07 -9.59 22.39
CA GLU A 19 2.89 -10.84 21.64
C GLU A 19 4.24 -11.55 21.48
N THR A 20 4.72 -12.13 22.58
CA THR A 20 6.00 -12.85 22.77
C THR A 20 6.18 -14.10 21.90
N GLY A 21 6.04 -13.95 20.58
CA GLY A 21 6.15 -15.05 19.63
C GLY A 21 5.57 -14.77 18.25
N MET A 22 5.52 -13.52 17.77
CA MET A 22 5.16 -13.21 16.38
C MET A 22 6.38 -13.36 15.46
N PRO A 23 6.55 -14.49 14.72
CA PRO A 23 7.65 -14.66 13.74
C PRO A 23 7.61 -13.66 12.57
N ASN A 24 6.61 -12.76 12.51
CA ASN A 24 6.22 -12.00 11.32
C ASN A 24 6.31 -10.47 11.48
N GLY A 25 7.10 -9.94 12.41
CA GLY A 25 7.33 -8.48 12.50
C GLY A 25 8.22 -7.94 11.37
N LEU A 26 8.14 -6.65 11.05
CA LEU A 26 9.05 -5.98 10.11
C LEU A 26 10.00 -5.04 10.84
N ASP A 27 11.21 -4.88 10.30
CA ASP A 27 12.14 -3.84 10.76
C ASP A 27 11.60 -2.43 10.43
N LEU A 28 11.74 -1.53 11.39
CA LEU A 28 11.42 -0.12 11.22
C LEU A 28 12.63 0.59 10.59
N LEU A 29 12.51 1.03 9.34
CA LEU A 29 13.61 1.62 8.57
C LEU A 29 14.22 2.83 9.29
N GLY A 30 15.54 2.78 9.47
CA GLY A 30 16.31 3.80 10.19
C GLY A 30 16.28 3.64 11.71
N LEU A 31 15.67 2.58 12.24
CA LEU A 31 15.65 2.23 13.64
C LEU A 31 16.12 0.76 13.81
N SER A 32 16.77 0.45 14.93
CA SER A 32 17.15 -0.94 15.27
C SER A 32 16.00 -1.64 16.03
N ARG A 33 14.78 -1.55 15.49
CA ARG A 33 13.55 -2.01 16.15
C ARG A 33 12.61 -2.70 15.16
N ARG A 34 11.77 -3.59 15.68
CA ARG A 34 10.71 -4.27 14.92
C ARG A 34 9.33 -3.88 15.45
N ALA A 35 8.35 -3.88 14.56
CA ALA A 35 6.94 -3.77 14.91
C ALA A 35 6.12 -4.81 14.12
N GLY A 36 4.84 -4.97 14.46
CA GLY A 36 3.91 -5.73 13.62
C GLY A 36 3.84 -5.19 12.19
N VAL A 37 3.44 -6.02 11.22
CA VAL A 37 3.48 -5.64 9.79
C VAL A 37 2.72 -4.35 9.51
N PHE A 38 1.48 -4.22 9.99
CA PHE A 38 0.65 -3.03 9.76
C PHE A 38 1.32 -1.72 10.24
N PRO A 39 1.70 -1.57 11.52
CA PRO A 39 2.36 -0.34 11.98
C PRO A 39 3.75 -0.13 11.35
N ALA A 40 4.48 -1.19 11.02
CA ALA A 40 5.75 -1.06 10.32
C ALA A 40 5.58 -0.55 8.89
N LEU A 41 4.53 -0.95 8.16
CA LEU A 41 4.23 -0.42 6.83
C LEU A 41 3.88 1.08 6.89
N LEU A 42 3.12 1.52 7.90
CA LEU A 42 2.84 2.94 8.12
C LEU A 42 4.14 3.75 8.32
N TRP A 43 5.03 3.28 9.20
CA TRP A 43 6.32 3.92 9.44
C TRP A 43 7.23 3.91 8.21
N ASN A 44 7.42 2.73 7.62
CA ASN A 44 8.36 2.52 6.53
C ASN A 44 7.95 3.26 5.26
N GLY A 45 6.65 3.33 4.93
CA GLY A 45 6.18 4.10 3.79
C GLY A 45 6.56 5.57 3.86
N SER A 46 6.47 6.19 5.05
CA SER A 46 6.93 7.57 5.25
C SER A 46 8.44 7.72 5.01
N ARG A 47 9.24 6.74 5.48
CA ARG A 47 10.71 6.74 5.29
C ARG A 47 11.09 6.54 3.83
N ILE A 48 10.43 5.62 3.12
CA ILE A 48 10.65 5.35 1.69
C ILE A 48 10.37 6.60 0.87
N HIS A 49 9.20 7.23 1.07
CA HIS A 49 8.85 8.44 0.32
C HIS A 49 9.85 9.58 0.57
N ARG A 50 10.29 9.79 1.82
CA ARG A 50 11.31 10.78 2.15
C ARG A 50 12.65 10.47 1.48
N ALA A 51 13.06 9.21 1.42
CA ALA A 51 14.28 8.78 0.74
C ALA A 51 14.19 9.02 -0.77
N ALA A 52 13.07 8.66 -1.40
CA ALA A 52 12.81 8.90 -2.82
C ALA A 52 12.79 10.40 -3.16
N SER A 53 12.23 11.23 -2.27
CA SER A 53 12.19 12.70 -2.44
C SER A 53 13.57 13.36 -2.33
N ALA A 54 14.53 12.72 -1.66
CA ALA A 54 15.88 13.24 -1.48
C ALA A 54 16.85 12.79 -2.59
N ALA A 55 16.45 11.85 -3.45
CA ALA A 55 17.26 11.38 -4.56
C ALA A 55 17.31 12.42 -5.70
N PRO A 56 18.40 12.51 -6.47
CA PRO A 56 18.46 13.34 -7.67
C PRO A 56 17.64 12.68 -8.78
N VAL A 57 16.32 12.83 -8.73
CA VAL A 57 15.39 12.23 -9.68
C VAL A 57 14.96 13.25 -10.74
N VAL A 58 14.77 12.77 -11.97
CA VAL A 58 14.14 13.52 -13.06
C VAL A 58 12.69 13.83 -12.65
N GLU A 59 12.24 15.05 -12.94
CA GLU A 59 10.90 15.55 -12.60
C GLU A 59 9.81 14.50 -12.91
N GLY A 60 8.95 14.20 -11.93
CA GLY A 60 7.83 13.24 -12.07
C GLY A 60 8.10 11.78 -11.67
N SER A 61 9.27 11.43 -11.13
CA SER A 61 9.64 10.03 -10.83
C SER A 61 9.63 9.62 -9.35
N VAL A 62 9.48 10.56 -8.40
CA VAL A 62 9.51 10.29 -6.96
C VAL A 62 8.44 9.27 -6.55
N ASP A 63 7.20 9.48 -6.98
CA ASP A 63 6.05 8.62 -6.68
C ASP A 63 6.24 7.19 -7.19
N ARG A 64 6.80 7.04 -8.39
CA ARG A 64 7.03 5.73 -9.00
C ARG A 64 8.13 4.96 -8.28
N VAL A 65 9.23 5.64 -7.92
CA VAL A 65 10.33 5.05 -7.15
C VAL A 65 9.82 4.64 -5.76
N ALA A 66 9.11 5.54 -5.09
CA ALA A 66 8.57 5.28 -3.76
C ALA A 66 7.54 4.12 -3.77
N LEU A 67 6.71 4.04 -4.82
CA LEU A 67 5.79 2.91 -5.00
C LEU A 67 6.55 1.60 -5.21
N LEU A 68 7.56 1.57 -6.09
CA LEU A 68 8.36 0.37 -6.35
C LEU A 68 9.01 -0.16 -5.06
N ASP A 69 9.67 0.72 -4.31
CA ASP A 69 10.31 0.37 -3.04
C ASP A 69 9.27 -0.08 -1.99
N GLY A 70 8.12 0.58 -1.96
CA GLY A 70 7.00 0.23 -1.09
C GLY A 70 6.41 -1.15 -1.39
N LEU A 71 6.17 -1.47 -2.66
CA LEU A 71 5.68 -2.77 -3.10
C LEU A 71 6.71 -3.88 -2.80
N THR A 72 7.99 -3.60 -2.98
CA THR A 72 9.08 -4.53 -2.66
C THR A 72 9.11 -4.85 -1.16
N LEU A 73 8.99 -3.82 -0.31
CA LEU A 73 8.87 -3.99 1.14
C LEU A 73 7.64 -4.83 1.50
N LEU A 74 6.49 -4.53 0.89
CA LEU A 74 5.23 -5.22 1.17
C LEU A 74 5.27 -6.70 0.78
N ALA A 75 5.82 -7.03 -0.39
CA ALA A 75 6.00 -8.41 -0.81
C ALA A 75 6.94 -9.17 0.14
N THR A 76 8.03 -8.54 0.57
CA THR A 76 8.93 -9.08 1.60
C THR A 76 8.18 -9.34 2.92
N ALA A 77 7.34 -8.40 3.34
CA ALA A 77 6.49 -8.52 4.53
C ALA A 77 5.48 -9.68 4.47
N CYS A 78 5.14 -10.14 3.26
CA CYS A 78 4.28 -11.29 3.04
C CYS A 78 5.04 -12.62 3.06
N GLY A 79 6.37 -12.61 3.27
CA GLY A 79 7.19 -13.81 3.43
C GLY A 79 7.90 -14.29 2.17
N VAL A 80 8.00 -13.46 1.13
CA VAL A 80 8.58 -13.83 -0.18
C VAL A 80 10.12 -13.88 -0.20
N GLU A 81 10.78 -13.85 0.97
CA GLU A 81 12.25 -13.87 1.10
C GLU A 81 12.94 -15.09 0.48
N ARG A 82 12.20 -16.11 0.02
CA ARG A 82 12.75 -17.40 -0.43
C ARG A 82 12.81 -17.60 -1.95
N GLU A 83 12.11 -16.81 -2.76
CA GLU A 83 12.11 -16.96 -4.22
C GLU A 83 12.09 -15.60 -4.94
N SER A 84 13.24 -15.20 -5.50
CA SER A 84 13.38 -13.93 -6.22
C SER A 84 12.40 -13.77 -7.38
N SER A 85 11.95 -14.87 -8.00
CA SER A 85 10.93 -14.85 -9.06
C SER A 85 9.55 -14.43 -8.54
N MET A 86 9.15 -14.92 -7.37
CA MET A 86 7.85 -14.60 -6.78
C MET A 86 7.78 -13.14 -6.32
N LEU A 87 8.90 -12.59 -5.83
CA LEU A 87 9.03 -11.18 -5.50
C LEU A 87 8.79 -10.30 -6.74
N THR A 88 9.51 -10.60 -7.82
CA THR A 88 9.38 -9.89 -9.09
C THR A 88 7.95 -9.97 -9.63
N THR A 89 7.36 -11.16 -9.67
CA THR A 89 5.98 -11.34 -10.15
C THR A 89 4.96 -10.58 -9.30
N ALA A 90 5.12 -10.56 -7.96
CA ALA A 90 4.23 -9.82 -7.08
C ALA A 90 4.34 -8.30 -7.30
N VAL A 91 5.56 -7.78 -7.42
CA VAL A 91 5.80 -6.35 -7.67
C VAL A 91 5.26 -5.95 -9.04
N GLU A 92 5.53 -6.73 -10.09
CA GLU A 92 5.02 -6.51 -11.45
C GLU A 92 3.48 -6.52 -11.49
N ALA A 93 2.84 -7.47 -10.80
CA ALA A 93 1.38 -7.52 -10.71
C ALA A 93 0.80 -6.27 -10.03
N GLY A 94 1.45 -5.78 -8.98
CA GLY A 94 1.08 -4.52 -8.32
C GLY A 94 1.25 -3.31 -9.23
N LEU A 95 2.36 -3.20 -9.96
CA LEU A 95 2.62 -2.10 -10.90
C LEU A 95 1.62 -2.08 -12.06
N ASN A 96 1.35 -3.25 -12.66
CA ASN A 96 0.33 -3.39 -13.70
C ASN A 96 -1.05 -2.97 -13.19
N GLU A 97 -1.35 -3.27 -11.92
CA GLU A 97 -2.60 -2.81 -11.32
C GLU A 97 -2.63 -1.29 -11.10
N ALA A 98 -1.52 -0.68 -10.69
CA ALA A 98 -1.45 0.77 -10.56
C ALA A 98 -1.74 1.47 -11.90
N GLU A 99 -1.18 0.97 -13.01
CA GLU A 99 -1.43 1.49 -14.36
C GLU A 99 -2.90 1.33 -14.80
N ARG A 100 -3.50 0.18 -14.51
CA ARG A 100 -4.91 -0.07 -14.83
C ARG A 100 -5.83 0.80 -13.98
N ALA A 101 -5.59 0.86 -12.66
CA ALA A 101 -6.35 1.69 -11.75
C ALA A 101 -6.23 3.18 -12.14
N ASP A 102 -5.08 3.61 -12.65
CA ASP A 102 -4.91 4.95 -13.21
C ASP A 102 -5.82 5.19 -14.41
N THR A 103 -6.01 4.20 -15.28
CA THR A 103 -6.97 4.30 -16.40
C THR A 103 -8.41 4.48 -15.90
N VAL A 104 -8.84 3.70 -14.89
CA VAL A 104 -10.19 3.83 -14.30
C VAL A 104 -10.38 5.21 -13.68
N VAL A 105 -9.37 5.67 -12.96
CA VAL A 105 -9.32 7.01 -12.37
C VAL A 105 -9.39 8.10 -13.43
N GLN A 106 -8.63 8.00 -14.52
CA GLN A 106 -8.62 8.96 -15.61
C GLN A 106 -9.97 9.02 -16.31
N VAL A 107 -10.61 7.88 -16.54
CA VAL A 107 -11.98 7.80 -17.10
C VAL A 107 -13.01 8.46 -16.19
N ALA A 108 -12.81 8.40 -14.86
CA ALA A 108 -13.68 9.05 -13.89
C ALA A 108 -13.39 10.55 -13.71
N GLN A 109 -12.31 11.14 -14.25
CA GLN A 109 -11.89 12.51 -13.93
C GLN A 109 -12.34 13.59 -14.93
N GLY A 110 -13.04 14.60 -14.40
CA GLY A 110 -12.59 16.02 -14.46
C GLY A 110 -11.58 16.31 -13.35
N PRO A 111 -10.82 17.42 -13.37
CA PRO A 111 -9.43 17.45 -12.91
C PRO A 111 -9.23 17.38 -11.38
N THR A 112 -8.19 16.61 -11.04
CA THR A 112 -7.15 16.80 -10.01
C THR A 112 -7.33 16.29 -8.57
N ALA A 113 -6.29 15.55 -8.17
CA ALA A 113 -5.75 15.32 -6.83
C ALA A 113 -6.29 14.18 -5.94
N VAL A 114 -7.54 13.71 -6.05
CA VAL A 114 -8.04 12.70 -5.10
C VAL A 114 -7.63 11.26 -5.46
N ALA A 115 -7.29 11.00 -6.72
CA ALA A 115 -7.23 9.64 -7.24
C ALA A 115 -5.82 9.02 -7.31
N GLY A 116 -4.76 9.80 -7.08
CA GLY A 116 -3.38 9.30 -7.10
C GLY A 116 -3.08 8.27 -5.99
N VAL A 117 -3.79 8.35 -4.87
CA VAL A 117 -3.65 7.46 -3.70
C VAL A 117 -4.49 6.20 -3.86
N THR A 118 -5.66 6.33 -4.47
CA THR A 118 -6.63 5.25 -4.68
C THR A 118 -6.06 4.09 -5.50
N ARG A 119 -5.36 4.40 -6.59
CA ARG A 119 -4.68 3.41 -7.43
C ARG A 119 -3.58 2.63 -6.72
N TRP A 120 -2.95 3.21 -5.69
CA TRP A 120 -1.85 2.55 -5.01
C TRP A 120 -2.35 1.51 -3.99
N VAL A 121 -3.58 1.65 -3.46
CA VAL A 121 -4.14 0.70 -2.50
C VAL A 121 -4.43 -0.64 -3.18
N THR A 122 -5.03 -0.60 -4.38
CA THR A 122 -5.29 -1.81 -5.17
C THR A 122 -3.98 -2.42 -5.68
N ALA A 123 -3.00 -1.61 -6.07
CA ALA A 123 -1.66 -2.07 -6.42
C ALA A 123 -0.99 -2.82 -5.24
N ALA A 124 -1.03 -2.24 -4.05
CA ALA A 124 -0.50 -2.85 -2.83
C ALA A 124 -1.24 -4.16 -2.50
N ALA A 125 -2.58 -4.18 -2.59
CA ALA A 125 -3.38 -5.38 -2.34
C ALA A 125 -3.06 -6.51 -3.32
N VAL A 126 -2.99 -6.23 -4.63
CA VAL A 126 -2.65 -7.22 -5.65
C VAL A 126 -1.23 -7.74 -5.45
N CYS A 127 -0.27 -6.86 -5.16
CA CYS A 127 1.10 -7.25 -4.85
C CYS A 127 1.15 -8.22 -3.66
N ALA A 128 0.51 -7.87 -2.54
CA ALA A 128 0.44 -8.72 -1.36
C ALA A 128 -0.28 -10.06 -1.63
N PHE A 129 -1.34 -10.06 -2.45
CA PHE A 129 -2.07 -11.28 -2.79
C PHE A 129 -1.22 -12.26 -3.59
N VAL A 130 -0.55 -11.77 -4.64
CA VAL A 130 0.38 -12.57 -5.45
C VAL A 130 1.57 -13.04 -4.61
N ALA A 131 2.09 -12.18 -3.74
CA ALA A 131 3.15 -12.53 -2.78
C ALA A 131 2.75 -13.68 -1.84
N THR A 132 1.46 -13.85 -1.55
CA THR A 132 0.92 -14.97 -0.75
C THR A 132 0.49 -16.18 -1.58
N GLY A 133 0.84 -16.23 -2.88
CA GLY A 133 0.51 -17.34 -3.78
C GLY A 133 -0.84 -17.20 -4.51
N GLY A 134 -1.48 -16.04 -4.41
CA GLY A 134 -2.66 -15.70 -5.19
C GLY A 134 -2.36 -15.67 -6.68
N SER A 135 -3.33 -16.07 -7.51
CA SER A 135 -3.18 -15.98 -8.96
C SER A 135 -3.16 -14.51 -9.40
N PRO A 136 -2.19 -14.07 -10.21
CA PRO A 136 -2.19 -12.73 -10.79
C PRO A 136 -3.30 -12.55 -11.84
N ASP A 137 -3.98 -13.62 -12.25
CA ASP A 137 -5.08 -13.58 -13.21
C ASP A 137 -6.31 -12.85 -12.64
N ARG A 138 -6.54 -11.64 -13.17
CA ARG A 138 -7.69 -10.79 -12.83
C ARG A 138 -9.04 -11.33 -13.28
N SER A 139 -9.10 -12.26 -14.24
CA SER A 139 -10.36 -12.89 -14.62
C SER A 139 -10.90 -13.77 -13.50
N SER A 140 -10.02 -14.20 -12.58
CA SER A 140 -10.42 -14.93 -11.38
C SER A 140 -11.36 -14.09 -10.50
N SER A 141 -12.36 -14.75 -9.93
CA SER A 141 -13.30 -14.13 -8.99
C SER A 141 -12.59 -13.63 -7.72
N ALA A 142 -11.52 -14.30 -7.30
CA ALA A 142 -10.73 -13.94 -6.11
C ALA A 142 -10.01 -12.60 -6.29
N ALA A 143 -9.32 -12.39 -7.42
CA ALA A 143 -8.63 -11.14 -7.70
C ALA A 143 -9.60 -9.94 -7.77
N ARG A 144 -10.79 -10.14 -8.35
CA ARG A 144 -11.84 -9.10 -8.38
C ARG A 144 -12.38 -8.79 -6.99
N ALA A 145 -12.76 -9.81 -6.23
CA ALA A 145 -13.26 -9.64 -4.87
C ALA A 145 -12.24 -8.96 -3.94
N LEU A 146 -10.95 -9.25 -4.10
CA LEU A 146 -9.88 -8.57 -3.38
C LEU A 146 -9.81 -7.07 -3.73
N VAL A 147 -9.92 -6.73 -5.01
CA VAL A 147 -9.89 -5.34 -5.47
C VAL A 147 -11.08 -4.57 -4.94
N ASP A 148 -12.25 -5.20 -4.82
CA ASP A 148 -13.42 -4.59 -4.18
C ASP A 148 -13.19 -4.34 -2.68
N VAL A 149 -12.55 -5.27 -1.96
CA VAL A 149 -12.14 -5.05 -0.56
C VAL A 149 -11.15 -3.90 -0.45
N ALA A 150 -10.13 -3.87 -1.32
CA ALA A 150 -9.16 -2.78 -1.37
C ALA A 150 -9.82 -1.43 -1.71
N GLY A 151 -10.83 -1.45 -2.59
CA GLY A 151 -11.67 -0.31 -2.95
C GLY A 151 -12.55 0.21 -1.82
N ALA A 152 -12.84 -0.60 -0.80
CA ALA A 152 -13.52 -0.15 0.42
C ALA A 152 -12.56 0.51 1.43
N LEU A 153 -11.26 0.19 1.37
CA LEU A 153 -10.22 0.71 2.27
C LEU A 153 -9.49 1.94 1.70
N LEU A 154 -10.08 2.59 0.69
CA LEU A 154 -9.43 3.69 -0.01
C LEU A 154 -9.11 4.85 0.91
N VAL A 155 -7.91 5.40 0.74
CA VAL A 155 -7.40 6.53 1.51
C VAL A 155 -7.73 7.81 0.74
N VAL A 156 -8.76 8.53 1.20
CA VAL A 156 -9.20 9.81 0.63
C VAL A 156 -8.48 10.96 1.33
N HIS A 157 -8.05 11.97 0.57
CA HIS A 157 -7.40 13.16 1.14
C HIS A 157 -7.90 14.48 0.56
N PRO A 158 -7.88 15.56 1.38
CA PRO A 158 -8.22 16.91 0.95
C PRO A 158 -7.12 17.55 0.10
N LEU A 159 -7.52 18.51 -0.74
CA LEU A 159 -6.73 19.16 -1.79
C LEU A 159 -5.56 20.03 -1.27
N THR A 160 -5.53 20.39 0.01
CA THR A 160 -4.54 21.30 0.60
C THR A 160 -3.42 20.49 1.28
N ARG A 161 -2.38 20.10 0.53
CA ARG A 161 -1.31 19.24 1.04
C ARG A 161 0.03 19.93 1.24
N THR A 162 0.75 19.49 2.27
CA THR A 162 2.20 19.71 2.44
C THR A 162 2.97 18.47 1.94
N THR A 163 4.27 18.61 1.65
CA THR A 163 5.13 17.50 1.20
C THR A 163 5.29 16.39 2.25
N ASP A 164 5.18 16.70 3.54
CA ASP A 164 5.22 15.71 4.63
C ASP A 164 4.00 14.76 4.60
N ASP A 165 2.86 15.24 4.11
CA ASP A 165 1.63 14.46 4.04
C ASP A 165 1.72 13.32 3.00
N ASN A 166 2.62 13.41 2.01
CA ASN A 166 2.81 12.39 0.97
C ASN A 166 3.52 11.14 1.50
N GLY A 167 4.43 11.29 2.46
CA GLY A 167 5.05 10.12 3.09
C GLY A 167 4.06 9.31 3.92
N LEU A 168 3.15 10.00 4.62
CA LEU A 168 2.08 9.34 5.36
C LEU A 168 1.14 8.57 4.42
N LEU A 169 0.89 9.07 3.21
CA LEU A 169 0.08 8.35 2.22
C LEU A 169 0.66 6.99 1.88
N LEU A 170 1.94 6.96 1.51
CA LEU A 170 2.55 5.71 1.07
C LEU A 170 2.43 4.65 2.16
N GLY A 171 2.66 5.03 3.42
CA GLY A 171 2.46 4.14 4.56
C GLY A 171 1.04 3.60 4.67
N HIS A 172 0.04 4.49 4.64
CA HIS A 172 -1.37 4.11 4.74
C HIS A 172 -1.82 3.22 3.59
N THR A 173 -1.38 3.52 2.37
CA THR A 173 -1.67 2.74 1.19
C THR A 173 -1.12 1.32 1.30
N LEU A 174 0.15 1.17 1.67
CA LEU A 174 0.77 -0.14 1.83
C LEU A 174 0.08 -0.95 2.94
N ALA A 175 -0.22 -0.30 4.07
CA ALA A 175 -0.93 -0.92 5.18
C ALA A 175 -2.37 -1.33 4.81
N ALA A 176 -3.09 -0.50 4.05
CA ALA A 176 -4.43 -0.79 3.55
C ALA A 176 -4.42 -1.95 2.55
N GLY A 177 -3.45 -1.99 1.62
CA GLY A 177 -3.28 -3.11 0.70
C GLY A 177 -3.00 -4.43 1.41
N TRP A 178 -2.09 -4.42 2.38
CA TRP A 178 -1.85 -5.57 3.24
C TRP A 178 -3.12 -6.00 3.98
N LEU A 179 -3.84 -5.06 4.60
CA LEU A 179 -5.06 -5.35 5.35
C LEU A 179 -6.14 -5.95 4.44
N ALA A 180 -6.31 -5.43 3.22
CA ALA A 180 -7.26 -5.96 2.23
C ALA A 180 -7.04 -7.46 1.98
N THR A 181 -5.77 -7.87 1.82
CA THR A 181 -5.44 -9.30 1.63
C THR A 181 -5.74 -10.15 2.86
N ARG A 182 -5.54 -9.62 4.07
CA ARG A 182 -5.86 -10.32 5.31
C ARG A 182 -7.36 -10.49 5.50
N LEU A 183 -8.14 -9.45 5.21
CA LEU A 183 -9.60 -9.49 5.21
C LEU A 183 -10.13 -10.49 4.17
N HIS A 184 -9.59 -10.45 2.96
CA HIS A 184 -9.95 -11.39 1.90
C HIS A 184 -9.65 -12.85 2.30
N ALA A 185 -8.48 -13.11 2.90
CA ALA A 185 -8.08 -14.44 3.36
C ALA A 185 -9.01 -15.03 4.43
N VAL A 186 -9.65 -14.19 5.25
CA VAL A 186 -10.65 -14.63 6.25
C VAL A 186 -12.08 -14.62 5.70
N GLY A 187 -12.26 -14.45 4.40
CA GLY A 187 -13.55 -14.56 3.72
C GLY A 187 -14.37 -13.27 3.64
N VAL A 188 -13.78 -12.12 4.00
CA VAL A 188 -14.43 -10.83 3.72
C VAL A 188 -14.41 -10.59 2.22
N VAL A 189 -15.59 -10.34 1.67
CA VAL A 189 -15.78 -10.00 0.26
C VAL A 189 -16.32 -8.58 0.17
N GLY A 190 -15.76 -7.80 -0.73
CA GLY A 190 -16.30 -6.49 -1.08
C GLY A 190 -17.62 -6.64 -1.84
N VAL A 191 -18.42 -5.58 -1.88
CA VAL A 191 -19.53 -5.50 -2.81
C VAL A 191 -18.93 -5.42 -4.23
N ALA A 192 -19.51 -6.12 -5.20
CA ALA A 192 -19.01 -6.05 -6.57
C ALA A 192 -18.98 -4.58 -7.05
N GLU A 193 -17.91 -4.21 -7.76
CA GLU A 193 -17.71 -2.85 -8.32
C GLU A 193 -17.52 -1.77 -7.24
N THR A 194 -17.18 -2.15 -6.00
CA THR A 194 -16.94 -1.18 -4.91
C THR A 194 -15.79 -0.25 -5.27
N PHE A 195 -14.76 -0.74 -5.95
CA PHE A 195 -13.65 0.10 -6.36
C PHE A 195 -14.11 1.22 -7.30
N GLU A 196 -14.85 0.90 -8.35
CA GLU A 196 -15.39 1.85 -9.30
C GLU A 196 -16.39 2.82 -8.63
N LEU A 197 -17.27 2.31 -7.76
CA LEU A 197 -18.24 3.11 -7.02
C LEU A 197 -17.57 4.10 -6.06
N THR A 198 -16.54 3.67 -5.33
CA THR A 198 -15.83 4.55 -4.41
C THR A 198 -15.02 5.59 -5.18
N VAL A 199 -14.35 5.22 -6.28
CA VAL A 199 -13.62 6.16 -7.15
C VAL A 199 -14.58 7.23 -7.68
N THR A 200 -15.71 6.85 -8.27
CA THR A 200 -16.69 7.79 -8.83
C THR A 200 -17.30 8.69 -7.75
N SER A 201 -17.67 8.13 -6.60
CA SER A 201 -18.24 8.89 -5.48
C SER A 201 -17.26 9.90 -4.88
N VAL A 202 -15.97 9.55 -4.81
CA VAL A 202 -14.91 10.39 -4.24
C VAL A 202 -14.44 11.47 -5.23
N VAL A 203 -14.40 11.14 -6.52
CA VAL A 203 -13.98 12.07 -7.59
C VAL A 203 -15.12 13.02 -8.00
N GLY A 204 -16.37 12.70 -7.63
CA GLY A 204 -17.54 13.54 -7.95
C GLY A 204 -17.98 13.42 -9.41
N ALA A 205 -17.71 12.28 -10.04
CA ALA A 205 -18.14 12.00 -11.41
C ALA A 205 -19.61 11.58 -11.40
N SER A 206 -20.49 12.52 -11.78
CA SER A 206 -21.91 12.28 -12.10
C SER A 206 -22.13 12.37 -13.59
#